data_AF-A0A6I6E2C3-F1
#
_entry.id   AF-A0A6I6E2C3-F1
#
_cell.length_a   1.000
_cell.length_b   1.000
_cell.length_c   1.000
_cell.angle_alpha   90.00
_cell.angle_beta   90.00
_cell.angle_gamma   90.00
#
_symmetry.space_group_name_H-M   'P 1'
#
loop_
_entity.id
_entity.type
_entity.pdbx_description
1 polymer ?
#
loop_
_entity_poly.entity_id
_entity_poly.type
_entity_poly.pdbx_seq_one_letter_code
_entity_poly.pdbx_strand_id
1 'polypeptide(L)'
;MHGRILRHHAGPEAKMSVQVLDTLQGGLLDSGLLVAMGDGMHCRPPMTDFPPGTEWLLALNGPGAKPGQGWALSHCGEYWLRVDHGMASGKIFADATDSQRLPLAELKKRLRPPAFDLRIRGHLRAGETFRQRFGGRFEFRLEPRPHGWEIVIREHGQEDNLARLTPPWHFMPNPRDIEGWHFLADPQRCTTRDYGAEAGPENPRRFIFSPKVATVRAPTAADIADIERFGRGALRVEQVELTEPDAAGCPSIRALGFTVHLVGGR
;
A
#
# COMPACT_ATOMS: atom_id res chain seq x y z
N MET A 1 9.78 10.34 1.10
CA MET A 1 10.91 9.39 0.93
C MET A 1 12.16 9.93 1.61
N HIS A 2 13.14 9.07 1.93
CA HIS A 2 14.51 9.41 2.30
C HIS A 2 15.40 9.09 1.11
N GLY A 3 16.20 10.05 0.64
CA GLY A 3 17.07 9.84 -0.52
C GLY A 3 18.35 10.66 -0.50
N ARG A 4 19.30 10.28 -1.33
CA ARG A 4 20.58 10.95 -1.55
C ARG A 4 20.60 11.63 -2.91
N ILE A 5 21.02 12.90 -2.96
CA ILE A 5 21.15 13.62 -4.22
C ILE A 5 22.40 13.13 -4.94
N LEU A 6 22.25 12.62 -6.16
CA LEU A 6 23.37 12.11 -6.95
C LEU A 6 24.00 13.18 -7.83
N ARG A 7 23.16 13.94 -8.55
CA ARG A 7 23.59 14.99 -9.48
C ARG A 7 22.42 15.89 -9.88
N HIS A 8 22.77 17.06 -10.39
CA HIS A 8 21.84 18.00 -11.00
C HIS A 8 21.89 17.93 -12.52
N HIS A 9 20.76 18.15 -13.15
CA HIS A 9 20.60 18.30 -14.60
C HIS A 9 20.12 19.72 -14.86
N ALA A 10 21.04 20.58 -15.26
CA ALA A 10 20.72 21.96 -15.61
C ALA A 10 20.04 22.05 -16.99
N GLY A 11 19.21 23.07 -17.19
CA GLY A 11 18.50 23.32 -18.44
C GLY A 11 17.10 23.87 -18.22
N PRO A 12 16.30 24.04 -19.30
CA PRO A 12 14.93 24.55 -19.24
C PRO A 12 14.00 23.71 -18.36
N GLU A 13 14.31 22.41 -18.22
CA GLU A 13 13.63 21.49 -17.31
C GLU A 13 14.58 20.99 -16.23
N ALA A 14 15.02 21.89 -15.36
CA ALA A 14 15.92 21.56 -14.25
C ALA A 14 15.41 20.35 -13.44
N LYS A 15 16.25 19.32 -13.28
CA LYS A 15 15.92 18.08 -12.58
C LYS A 15 17.10 17.67 -11.69
N MET A 16 16.82 16.93 -10.62
CA MET A 16 17.85 16.25 -9.84
C MET A 16 17.63 14.74 -9.85
N SER A 17 18.73 13.99 -9.96
CA SER A 17 18.72 12.55 -9.75
C SER A 17 18.86 12.25 -8.26
N VAL A 18 17.95 11.46 -7.72
CA VAL A 18 17.92 11.07 -6.32
C VAL A 18 17.99 9.55 -6.23
N GLN A 19 18.92 9.03 -5.43
CA GLN A 19 18.90 7.64 -5.01
C GLN A 19 17.92 7.50 -3.84
N VAL A 20 16.91 6.67 -3.99
CA VAL A 20 15.95 6.38 -2.91
C VAL A 20 16.61 5.41 -1.93
N LEU A 21 16.80 5.87 -0.69
CA LEU A 21 17.37 5.06 0.40
C LEU A 21 16.27 4.35 1.18
N ASP A 22 15.12 5.01 1.36
CA ASP A 22 13.98 4.47 2.08
C ASP A 22 12.67 5.19 1.68
N THR A 23 11.55 4.47 1.66
CA THR A 23 10.23 5.01 1.33
C THR A 23 9.35 5.04 2.58
N LEU A 24 9.20 6.23 3.17
CA LEU A 24 8.46 6.42 4.42
C LEU A 24 6.93 6.42 4.25
N GLN A 25 6.45 6.89 3.10
CA GLN A 25 5.04 6.97 2.73
C GLN A 25 4.93 6.92 1.21
N GLY A 26 3.88 6.27 0.71
CA GLY A 26 3.70 6.02 -0.71
C GLY A 26 4.47 4.79 -1.20
N GLY A 27 4.41 4.55 -2.52
CA GLY A 27 5.04 3.43 -3.19
C GLY A 27 5.98 3.93 -4.28
N LEU A 28 7.25 3.57 -4.19
CA LEU A 28 8.26 3.84 -5.20
C LEU A 28 8.87 2.49 -5.59
N LEU A 29 8.69 2.10 -6.85
CA LEU A 29 9.18 0.83 -7.40
C LEU A 29 10.64 0.90 -7.88
N ASP A 30 11.24 2.10 -7.88
CA ASP A 30 12.57 2.36 -8.41
C ASP A 30 13.50 2.91 -7.32
N SER A 31 14.76 2.48 -7.38
CA SER A 31 15.86 2.96 -6.53
C SER A 31 16.42 4.30 -7.01
N GLY A 32 16.11 4.71 -8.25
CA GLY A 32 16.45 6.01 -8.81
C GLY A 32 15.20 6.84 -9.10
N LEU A 33 15.27 8.14 -8.81
CA LEU A 33 14.19 9.08 -9.07
C LEU A 33 14.70 10.35 -9.75
N LEU A 34 13.97 10.85 -10.74
CA LEU A 34 14.14 12.21 -11.25
C LEU A 34 13.09 13.12 -10.60
N VAL A 35 13.57 14.12 -9.87
CA VAL A 35 12.72 15.13 -9.23
C VAL A 35 12.90 16.43 -9.99
N ALA A 36 11.79 16.97 -10.50
CA ALA A 36 11.73 18.27 -11.13
C ALA A 36 11.98 19.37 -10.11
N MET A 37 12.90 20.26 -10.47
CA MET A 37 13.33 21.42 -9.68
C MET A 37 12.93 22.70 -10.42
N GLY A 38 13.30 23.85 -9.86
CA GLY A 38 13.11 25.14 -10.53
C GLY A 38 14.23 26.11 -10.18
N ASP A 39 14.02 27.35 -10.58
CA ASP A 39 14.81 28.53 -10.27
C ASP A 39 14.15 29.40 -9.20
N GLY A 40 13.14 28.88 -8.49
CA GLY A 40 12.25 29.63 -7.60
C GLY A 40 10.89 29.97 -8.23
N MET A 41 10.77 29.92 -9.56
CA MET A 41 9.47 30.10 -10.23
C MET A 41 8.58 28.87 -10.05
N HIS A 42 7.26 29.07 -10.07
CA HIS A 42 6.24 28.01 -9.90
C HIS A 42 6.30 27.24 -8.56
N CYS A 43 6.74 27.90 -7.48
CA CYS A 43 6.91 27.28 -6.15
C CYS A 43 7.89 26.10 -6.15
N ARG A 44 8.88 26.01 -7.06
CA ARG A 44 9.89 24.94 -7.03
C ARG A 44 11.20 25.46 -6.43
N PRO A 45 11.82 24.75 -5.47
CA PRO A 45 13.03 25.24 -4.85
C PRO A 45 14.23 25.19 -5.82
N PRO A 46 15.22 26.08 -5.64
CA PRO A 46 16.43 26.08 -6.44
C PRO A 46 17.28 24.83 -6.18
N MET A 47 17.95 24.32 -7.21
CA MET A 47 18.81 23.14 -7.09
C MET A 47 19.99 23.34 -6.12
N THR A 48 20.42 24.59 -5.92
CA THR A 48 21.50 24.97 -4.99
C THR A 48 21.20 24.59 -3.55
N ASP A 49 19.93 24.48 -3.18
CA ASP A 49 19.51 24.09 -1.82
C ASP A 49 19.77 22.59 -1.55
N PHE A 50 19.98 21.80 -2.60
CA PHE A 50 20.12 20.34 -2.54
C PHE A 50 21.46 19.87 -3.14
N PRO A 51 22.62 20.16 -2.53
CA PRO A 51 23.92 19.79 -3.11
C PRO A 51 24.09 18.28 -3.36
N PRO A 52 24.77 17.84 -4.44
CA PRO A 52 25.10 16.44 -4.63
C PRO A 52 25.85 15.83 -3.43
N GLY A 53 25.58 14.56 -3.14
CA GLY A 53 26.14 13.82 -2.00
C GLY A 53 25.37 13.97 -0.68
N THR A 54 24.44 14.93 -0.60
CA THR A 54 23.64 15.16 0.62
C THR A 54 22.40 14.27 0.69
N GLU A 55 21.92 14.01 1.91
CA GLU A 55 20.73 13.21 2.16
C GLU A 55 19.56 14.06 2.65
N TRP A 56 18.34 13.69 2.24
CA TRP A 56 17.13 14.44 2.51
C TRP A 56 15.94 13.52 2.74
N LEU A 57 15.03 13.95 3.62
CA LEU A 57 13.64 13.53 3.57
C LEU A 57 12.89 14.47 2.64
N LEU A 58 12.19 13.91 1.67
CA LEU A 58 11.48 14.65 0.62
C LEU A 58 10.02 14.18 0.56
N ALA A 59 9.08 15.10 0.72
CA ALA A 59 7.67 14.89 0.41
C ALA A 59 7.40 15.40 -1.01
N LEU A 60 7.27 14.45 -1.94
CA LEU A 60 7.09 14.71 -3.37
C LEU A 60 5.62 14.78 -3.72
N ASN A 61 5.26 15.63 -4.69
CA ASN A 61 3.89 15.79 -5.18
C ASN A 61 2.85 16.13 -4.08
N GLY A 62 3.31 16.75 -2.99
CA GLY A 62 2.44 17.23 -1.92
C GLY A 62 1.57 18.42 -2.34
N PRO A 63 0.61 18.85 -1.49
CA PRO A 63 -0.20 20.04 -1.74
C PRO A 63 0.69 21.26 -2.07
N GLY A 64 0.46 21.87 -3.23
CA GLY A 64 1.26 23.02 -3.71
C GLY A 64 2.43 22.67 -4.63
N ALA A 65 2.78 21.39 -4.81
CA ALA A 65 3.61 20.97 -5.93
C ALA A 65 2.74 21.03 -7.19
N LYS A 66 3.10 21.86 -8.18
CA LYS A 66 2.41 21.84 -9.48
C LYS A 66 2.83 20.59 -10.23
N PRO A 67 1.97 19.56 -10.35
CA PRO A 67 2.34 18.32 -11.00
C PRO A 67 2.46 18.61 -12.50
N GLY A 68 3.67 18.50 -13.03
CA GLY A 68 3.90 18.34 -14.46
C GLY A 68 3.92 16.85 -14.81
N GLN A 69 4.66 16.47 -15.84
CA GLN A 69 5.00 15.07 -16.09
C GLN A 69 6.16 14.64 -15.18
N GLY A 70 5.85 14.16 -13.96
CA GLY A 70 6.84 13.56 -13.06
C GLY A 70 6.71 13.97 -11.59
N TRP A 71 7.76 13.70 -10.81
CA TRP A 71 7.84 14.03 -9.39
C TRP A 71 8.38 15.43 -9.18
N ALA A 72 7.76 16.23 -8.32
CA ALA A 72 8.20 17.59 -8.02
C ALA A 72 8.20 17.88 -6.51
N LEU A 73 9.09 18.79 -6.12
CA LEU A 73 9.09 19.42 -4.80
C LEU A 73 8.38 20.78 -4.88
N SER A 74 7.73 21.17 -3.78
CA SER A 74 7.19 22.51 -3.62
C SER A 74 7.90 23.24 -2.49
N HIS A 75 8.40 24.43 -2.78
CA HIS A 75 8.91 25.40 -1.82
C HIS A 75 7.78 26.02 -0.98
N CYS A 76 6.56 26.01 -1.51
CA CYS A 76 5.37 26.49 -0.80
C CYS A 76 4.91 25.40 0.18
N GLY A 77 5.51 25.35 1.38
CA GLY A 77 5.11 24.47 2.49
C GLY A 77 6.23 23.67 3.19
N GLU A 78 7.51 23.89 2.85
CA GLU A 78 8.68 23.25 3.51
C GLU A 78 8.56 21.72 3.64
N TYR A 79 8.46 21.03 2.50
CA TYR A 79 8.27 19.58 2.44
C TYR A 79 9.58 18.79 2.34
N TRP A 80 10.67 19.32 2.90
CA TRP A 80 11.94 18.62 2.95
C TRP A 80 12.68 18.86 4.26
N LEU A 81 13.46 17.86 4.66
CA LEU A 81 14.32 17.92 5.83
C LEU A 81 15.71 17.41 5.45
N ARG A 82 16.74 18.19 5.78
CA ARG A 82 18.12 17.76 5.58
C ARG A 82 18.44 16.63 6.56
N VAL A 83 19.08 15.58 6.09
CA VAL A 83 19.56 14.48 6.92
C VAL A 83 21.08 14.55 6.99
N ASP A 84 21.60 14.66 8.20
CA ASP A 84 23.03 14.71 8.45
C ASP A 84 23.38 14.02 9.77
N HIS A 85 24.39 13.15 9.76
CA HIS A 85 24.81 12.34 10.91
C HIS A 85 23.64 11.67 11.67
N GLY A 86 22.66 11.14 10.94
CA GLY A 86 21.49 10.47 11.54
C GLY A 86 20.44 11.41 12.15
N MET A 87 20.57 12.73 11.95
CA MET A 87 19.63 13.74 12.42
C MET A 87 18.90 14.36 11.22
N ALA A 88 17.59 14.51 11.33
CA ALA A 88 16.77 15.28 10.39
C ALA A 88 16.63 16.72 10.90
N SER A 89 16.86 17.71 10.04
CA SER A 89 16.73 19.13 10.37
C SER A 89 15.93 19.92 9.33
N GLY A 90 15.10 20.83 9.80
CA GLY A 90 14.24 21.70 9.01
C GLY A 90 12.94 21.99 9.75
N LYS A 91 11.91 22.47 9.05
CA LYS A 91 10.60 22.69 9.67
C LYS A 91 9.82 21.38 9.78
N ILE A 92 9.88 20.75 10.95
CA ILE A 92 9.26 19.45 11.20
C ILE A 92 7.77 19.58 11.57
N PHE A 93 7.39 20.62 12.32
CA PHE A 93 6.01 20.86 12.74
C PHE A 93 5.47 22.16 12.15
N ALA A 94 4.18 22.16 11.79
CA ALA A 94 3.53 23.26 11.08
C ALA A 94 3.47 24.56 11.90
N ASP A 95 3.43 24.44 13.22
CA ASP A 95 3.37 25.52 14.21
C ASP A 95 4.76 26.00 14.68
N ALA A 96 5.83 25.33 14.26
CA ALA A 96 7.18 25.74 14.61
C ALA A 96 7.60 26.98 13.82
N THR A 97 7.99 28.04 14.54
CA THR A 97 8.60 29.24 13.94
C THR A 97 10.06 29.00 13.54
N ASP A 98 10.74 28.05 14.19
CA ASP A 98 12.16 27.78 14.01
C ASP A 98 12.44 26.40 13.42
N SER A 99 13.57 26.30 12.72
CA SER A 99 14.12 25.02 12.24
C SER A 99 14.43 24.10 13.42
N GLN A 100 13.92 22.88 13.36
CA GLN A 100 14.08 21.88 14.40
C GLN A 100 15.06 20.80 13.97
N ARG A 101 15.59 20.06 14.95
CA ARG A 101 16.47 18.92 14.71
C ARG A 101 15.99 17.73 15.54
N LEU A 102 15.76 16.59 14.90
CA LEU A 102 15.29 15.37 15.54
C LEU A 102 16.10 14.17 15.04
N PRO A 103 16.38 13.14 15.87
CA PRO A 103 16.93 11.89 15.37
C PRO A 103 16.08 11.32 14.24
N LEU A 104 16.71 10.95 13.13
CA LEU A 104 16.02 10.42 11.93
C LEU A 104 15.16 9.20 12.30
N ALA A 105 15.68 8.32 13.15
CA ALA A 105 14.96 7.14 13.60
C ALA A 105 13.66 7.49 14.34
N GLU A 106 13.65 8.56 15.14
CA GLU A 106 12.47 9.03 15.85
C GLU A 106 11.47 9.67 14.90
N LEU A 107 11.94 10.50 13.97
CA LEU A 107 11.09 11.08 12.93
C LEU A 107 10.42 10.00 12.08
N LYS A 108 11.19 9.00 11.63
CA LYS A 108 10.65 7.85 10.88
C LYS A 108 9.58 7.11 11.68
N LYS A 109 9.74 6.92 12.99
CA LYS A 109 8.70 6.33 13.85
C LYS A 109 7.43 7.16 13.87
N ARG A 110 7.54 8.50 13.94
CA ARG A 110 6.39 9.42 13.92
C ARG A 110 5.64 9.43 12.58
N LEU A 111 6.33 9.16 11.49
CA LEU A 111 5.75 9.05 10.14
C LEU A 111 5.17 7.66 9.84
N ARG A 112 5.34 6.67 10.73
CA ARG A 112 4.70 5.37 10.55
C ARG A 112 3.17 5.50 10.68
N PRO A 113 2.40 4.66 9.98
CA PRO A 113 0.96 4.59 10.20
C PRO A 113 0.65 4.37 11.68
N PRO A 114 -0.39 5.03 12.23
CA PRO A 114 -0.82 4.75 13.59
C PRO A 114 -1.22 3.28 13.71
N ALA A 115 -1.01 2.70 14.88
CA ALA A 115 -1.54 1.38 15.18
C ALA A 115 -3.06 1.38 15.03
N PHE A 116 -3.61 0.31 14.49
CA PHE A 116 -5.05 0.15 14.30
C PHE A 116 -5.50 -1.24 14.75
N ASP A 117 -6.73 -1.27 15.29
CA ASP A 117 -7.51 -2.46 15.62
C ASP A 117 -8.97 -2.12 15.30
N LEU A 118 -9.49 -2.65 14.20
CA LEU A 118 -10.79 -2.27 13.65
C LEU A 118 -11.59 -3.51 13.25
N ARG A 119 -12.88 -3.51 13.60
CA ARG A 119 -13.84 -4.50 13.15
C ARG A 119 -14.87 -3.84 12.23
N ILE A 120 -15.05 -4.41 11.05
CA ILE A 120 -15.96 -3.93 10.01
C ILE A 120 -16.97 -5.04 9.73
N ARG A 121 -18.24 -4.68 9.55
CA ARG A 121 -19.29 -5.59 9.08
C ARG A 121 -19.88 -5.02 7.81
N GLY A 122 -20.21 -5.90 6.86
CA GLY A 122 -20.79 -5.49 5.59
C GLY A 122 -21.66 -6.56 4.97
N HIS A 123 -22.39 -6.14 3.94
CA HIS A 123 -23.17 -6.98 3.07
C HIS A 123 -22.98 -6.50 1.63
N LEU A 124 -22.90 -7.44 0.69
CA LEU A 124 -22.73 -7.15 -0.74
C LEU A 124 -23.61 -8.07 -1.58
N ARG A 125 -24.02 -7.57 -2.74
CA ARG A 125 -24.60 -8.32 -3.84
C ARG A 125 -23.60 -8.46 -5.00
N ALA A 126 -23.78 -9.48 -5.83
CA ALA A 126 -22.92 -9.75 -6.97
C ALA A 126 -22.61 -8.48 -7.79
N GLY A 127 -21.32 -8.28 -8.09
CA GLY A 127 -20.83 -7.10 -8.84
C GLY A 127 -20.60 -5.84 -8.00
N GLU A 128 -21.09 -5.77 -6.76
CA GLU A 128 -20.82 -4.64 -5.88
C GLU A 128 -19.38 -4.64 -5.36
N THR A 129 -18.85 -3.44 -5.08
CA THR A 129 -17.56 -3.24 -4.42
C THR A 129 -17.78 -2.69 -3.02
N PHE A 130 -17.17 -3.31 -2.00
CA PHE A 130 -17.08 -2.71 -0.66
C PHE A 130 -15.79 -1.92 -0.52
N ARG A 131 -15.83 -0.79 0.19
CA ARG A 131 -14.64 0.02 0.52
C ARG A 131 -14.74 0.57 1.94
N GLN A 132 -13.68 0.44 2.72
CA GLN A 132 -13.59 1.04 4.05
C GLN A 132 -12.17 1.54 4.30
N ARG A 133 -12.04 2.84 4.59
CA ARG A 133 -10.75 3.43 4.98
C ARG A 133 -10.39 3.03 6.41
N PHE A 134 -9.09 2.82 6.65
CA PHE A 134 -8.53 2.51 7.96
C PHE A 134 -7.06 2.95 8.06
N GLY A 135 -6.52 3.02 9.28
CA GLY A 135 -5.10 3.33 9.51
C GLY A 135 -4.61 4.65 8.89
N GLY A 136 -5.51 5.62 8.72
CA GLY A 136 -5.25 6.95 8.12
C GLY A 136 -5.05 6.97 6.60
N ARG A 137 -4.40 5.95 6.03
CA ARG A 137 -3.99 5.93 4.61
C ARG A 137 -4.33 4.67 3.84
N PHE A 138 -4.92 3.67 4.50
CA PHE A 138 -5.25 2.38 3.89
C PHE A 138 -6.73 2.28 3.57
N GLU A 139 -7.05 1.42 2.62
CA GLU A 139 -8.41 1.06 2.25
C GLU A 139 -8.52 -0.46 2.16
N PHE A 140 -9.49 -1.01 2.89
CA PHE A 140 -9.93 -2.39 2.75
C PHE A 140 -11.01 -2.43 1.68
N ARG A 141 -10.88 -3.34 0.72
CA ARG A 141 -11.82 -3.51 -0.37
C ARG A 141 -12.17 -4.97 -0.57
N LEU A 142 -13.42 -5.20 -0.97
CA LEU A 142 -13.83 -6.42 -1.64
C LEU A 142 -14.08 -6.05 -3.10
N GLU A 143 -13.16 -6.45 -3.98
CA GLU A 143 -13.26 -6.19 -5.41
C GLU A 143 -14.00 -7.33 -6.12
N PRO A 144 -15.02 -7.05 -6.94
CA PRO A 144 -15.80 -8.09 -7.59
C PRO A 144 -14.94 -8.90 -8.58
N ARG A 145 -15.17 -10.21 -8.60
CA ARG A 145 -14.59 -11.21 -9.50
C ARG A 145 -15.74 -11.98 -10.17
N PRO A 146 -15.51 -12.69 -11.29
CA PRO A 146 -16.59 -13.40 -12.00
C PRO A 146 -17.46 -14.32 -11.11
N HIS A 147 -16.85 -14.98 -10.11
CA HIS A 147 -17.53 -15.93 -9.22
C HIS A 147 -17.59 -15.49 -7.75
N GLY A 148 -17.29 -14.22 -7.46
CA GLY A 148 -17.34 -13.67 -6.10
C GLY A 148 -16.49 -12.41 -5.91
N TRP A 149 -15.55 -12.40 -4.96
CA TRP A 149 -14.72 -11.24 -4.65
C TRP A 149 -13.27 -11.59 -4.30
N GLU A 150 -12.37 -10.62 -4.46
CA GLU A 150 -11.01 -10.66 -3.93
C GLU A 150 -10.88 -9.69 -2.74
N ILE A 151 -10.20 -10.12 -1.68
CA ILE A 151 -9.75 -9.26 -0.58
C ILE A 151 -8.57 -8.43 -1.06
N VAL A 152 -8.75 -7.11 -1.05
CA VAL A 152 -7.76 -6.15 -1.51
C VAL A 152 -7.48 -5.14 -0.41
N ILE A 153 -6.20 -4.94 -0.10
CA ILE A 153 -5.74 -3.82 0.73
C ILE A 153 -4.93 -2.89 -0.16
N ARG A 154 -5.27 -1.60 -0.19
CA ARG A 154 -4.50 -0.58 -0.91
C ARG A 154 -4.07 0.53 0.03
N GLU A 155 -2.97 1.19 -0.31
CA GLU A 155 -2.63 2.50 0.21
C GLU A 155 -3.15 3.57 -0.75
N HIS A 156 -3.64 4.69 -0.22
CA HIS A 156 -4.17 5.77 -1.06
C HIS A 156 -3.12 6.26 -2.08
N GLY A 157 -3.53 6.35 -3.35
CA GLY A 157 -2.64 6.72 -4.46
C GLY A 157 -1.76 5.58 -5.00
N GLN A 158 -1.98 4.34 -4.57
CA GLN A 158 -1.31 3.15 -5.10
C GLN A 158 -2.30 2.13 -5.66
N GLU A 159 -1.89 1.46 -6.74
CA GLU A 159 -2.68 0.41 -7.39
C GLU A 159 -2.40 -0.99 -6.83
N ASP A 160 -1.24 -1.20 -6.20
CA ASP A 160 -0.83 -2.52 -5.72
C ASP A 160 -1.75 -3.06 -4.60
N ASN A 161 -2.14 -4.33 -4.71
CA ASN A 161 -2.77 -5.05 -3.60
C ASN A 161 -1.70 -5.42 -2.56
N LEU A 162 -1.67 -4.67 -1.46
CA LEU A 162 -0.74 -4.86 -0.34
C LEU A 162 -0.94 -6.20 0.38
N ALA A 163 -2.02 -6.93 0.10
CA ALA A 163 -2.23 -8.27 0.61
C ALA A 163 -1.74 -9.40 -0.32
N ARG A 164 -1.23 -9.10 -1.53
CA ARG A 164 -0.92 -10.12 -2.57
C ARG A 164 0.04 -11.23 -2.14
N LEU A 165 0.85 -10.99 -1.11
CA LEU A 165 1.78 -11.97 -0.55
C LEU A 165 1.18 -12.85 0.55
N THR A 166 -0.15 -12.82 0.73
CA THR A 166 -0.87 -13.75 1.61
C THR A 166 -0.67 -15.20 1.18
N PRO A 167 -0.11 -16.08 2.03
CA PRO A 167 -0.01 -17.51 1.76
C PRO A 167 -1.39 -18.21 1.78
N PRO A 168 -1.53 -19.38 1.12
CA PRO A 168 -0.54 -20.04 0.26
C PRO A 168 -0.46 -19.39 -1.12
N TRP A 169 0.67 -19.55 -1.81
CA TRP A 169 0.91 -18.96 -3.14
C TRP A 169 0.66 -19.93 -4.31
N HIS A 170 0.69 -21.24 -4.04
CA HIS A 170 0.54 -22.28 -5.06
C HIS A 170 -0.22 -23.47 -4.47
N PHE A 171 -0.85 -24.24 -5.35
CA PHE A 171 -1.44 -25.56 -5.08
C PHE A 171 -2.64 -25.60 -4.12
N MET A 172 -2.95 -24.47 -3.48
CA MET A 172 -4.10 -24.32 -2.59
C MET A 172 -4.79 -22.99 -2.86
N PRO A 173 -6.12 -22.93 -2.74
CA PRO A 173 -6.88 -21.69 -2.89
C PRO A 173 -6.38 -20.62 -1.92
N ASN A 174 -6.23 -19.39 -2.40
CA ASN A 174 -5.74 -18.29 -1.57
C ASN A 174 -6.87 -17.75 -0.67
N PRO A 175 -6.65 -17.50 0.63
CA PRO A 175 -7.65 -16.92 1.52
C PRO A 175 -8.24 -15.60 1.03
N ARG A 176 -7.51 -14.85 0.19
CA ARG A 176 -8.00 -13.60 -0.40
C ARG A 176 -9.13 -13.80 -1.38
N ASP A 177 -9.20 -14.95 -2.04
CA ASP A 177 -10.20 -15.22 -3.08
C ASP A 177 -11.45 -15.81 -2.44
N ILE A 178 -12.60 -15.17 -2.65
CA ILE A 178 -13.90 -15.57 -2.13
C ILE A 178 -14.79 -15.94 -3.31
N GLU A 179 -14.80 -17.21 -3.68
CA GLU A 179 -15.59 -17.74 -4.80
C GLU A 179 -16.71 -18.67 -4.34
N GLY A 180 -17.77 -18.79 -5.14
CA GLY A 180 -18.97 -19.55 -4.79
C GLY A 180 -18.72 -21.03 -4.55
N TRP A 181 -17.81 -21.64 -5.33
CA TRP A 181 -17.48 -23.06 -5.17
C TRP A 181 -16.87 -23.39 -3.80
N HIS A 182 -16.23 -22.42 -3.12
CA HIS A 182 -15.69 -22.60 -1.76
C HIS A 182 -16.76 -22.98 -0.72
N PHE A 183 -18.04 -22.75 -1.03
CA PHE A 183 -19.17 -22.99 -0.13
C PHE A 183 -20.03 -24.18 -0.54
N LEU A 184 -19.61 -24.94 -1.56
CA LEU A 184 -20.26 -26.20 -1.93
C LEU A 184 -19.97 -27.27 -0.87
N ALA A 185 -20.97 -28.10 -0.57
CA ALA A 185 -20.77 -29.29 0.24
C ALA A 185 -19.85 -30.31 -0.44
N ASP A 186 -19.86 -30.32 -1.78
CA ASP A 186 -18.98 -31.13 -2.62
C ASP A 186 -18.33 -30.24 -3.69
N PRO A 187 -17.13 -29.71 -3.43
CA PRO A 187 -16.38 -28.88 -4.37
C PRO A 187 -16.05 -29.58 -5.69
N GLN A 188 -16.05 -30.92 -5.74
CA GLN A 188 -15.69 -31.66 -6.95
C GLN A 188 -16.67 -31.42 -8.10
N ARG A 189 -17.90 -31.00 -7.78
CA ARG A 189 -18.93 -30.61 -8.76
C ARG A 189 -18.53 -29.42 -9.60
N CYS A 190 -17.73 -28.50 -9.06
CA CYS A 190 -17.15 -27.40 -9.82
C CYS A 190 -15.89 -27.90 -10.53
N THR A 191 -16.03 -28.19 -11.82
CA THR A 191 -14.97 -28.83 -12.63
C THR A 191 -13.83 -27.88 -13.01
N THR A 192 -14.07 -26.56 -12.97
CA THR A 192 -13.09 -25.52 -13.30
C THR A 192 -12.45 -24.88 -12.07
N ARG A 193 -12.64 -25.46 -10.87
CA ARG A 193 -12.05 -24.93 -9.63
C ARG A 193 -10.52 -24.92 -9.66
N ASP A 194 -9.95 -23.92 -9.01
CA ASP A 194 -8.50 -23.74 -8.94
C ASP A 194 -7.80 -24.92 -8.25
N TYR A 195 -6.66 -25.32 -8.83
CA TYR A 195 -5.78 -26.39 -8.34
C TYR A 195 -6.46 -27.77 -8.17
N GLY A 196 -7.68 -27.96 -8.70
CA GLY A 196 -8.48 -29.16 -8.43
C GLY A 196 -8.79 -29.35 -6.94
N ALA A 197 -8.71 -28.27 -6.15
CA ALA A 197 -8.71 -28.32 -4.70
C ALA A 197 -9.94 -29.06 -4.12
N GLU A 198 -9.72 -29.84 -3.07
CA GLU A 198 -10.78 -30.63 -2.43
C GLU A 198 -11.67 -29.79 -1.51
N ALA A 199 -11.19 -28.61 -1.11
CA ALA A 199 -11.91 -27.67 -0.25
C ALA A 199 -11.49 -26.23 -0.55
N GLY A 200 -12.37 -25.28 -0.22
CA GLY A 200 -12.04 -23.86 -0.21
C GLY A 200 -11.18 -23.46 1.01
N PRO A 201 -10.75 -22.18 1.09
CA PRO A 201 -10.01 -21.68 2.25
C PRO A 201 -10.82 -21.75 3.55
N GLU A 202 -10.11 -21.84 4.68
CA GLU A 202 -10.71 -21.79 6.02
C GLU A 202 -11.56 -20.52 6.25
N ASN A 203 -12.57 -20.64 7.11
CA ASN A 203 -13.36 -19.52 7.62
C ASN A 203 -13.15 -19.38 9.14
N PRO A 204 -12.53 -18.30 9.66
CA PRO A 204 -12.22 -17.05 8.96
C PRO A 204 -10.99 -17.13 8.03
N ARG A 205 -11.08 -16.42 6.92
CA ARG A 205 -10.02 -16.23 5.92
C ARG A 205 -8.97 -15.29 6.49
N ARG A 206 -7.77 -15.81 6.75
CA ARG A 206 -6.65 -15.04 7.29
C ARG A 206 -5.78 -14.49 6.17
N PHE A 207 -5.39 -13.23 6.26
CA PHE A 207 -4.51 -12.58 5.29
C PHE A 207 -3.52 -11.64 5.98
N ILE A 208 -2.41 -11.37 5.30
CA ILE A 208 -1.37 -10.45 5.75
C ILE A 208 -1.24 -9.32 4.75
N PHE A 209 -0.80 -8.14 5.19
CA PHE A 209 -0.57 -7.02 4.30
C PHE A 209 0.48 -6.07 4.82
N SER A 210 1.16 -5.35 3.92
CA SER A 210 2.13 -4.32 4.27
C SER A 210 2.45 -3.42 3.08
N PRO A 211 2.75 -2.13 3.27
CA PRO A 211 3.32 -1.27 2.21
C PRO A 211 4.57 -1.86 1.56
N LYS A 212 5.37 -2.65 2.32
CA LYS A 212 6.58 -3.33 1.82
C LYS A 212 6.28 -4.26 0.64
N VAL A 213 5.04 -4.73 0.52
CA VAL A 213 4.61 -5.58 -0.60
C VAL A 213 4.75 -4.89 -1.95
N ALA A 214 4.63 -3.56 -2.04
CA ALA A 214 4.83 -2.85 -3.30
C ALA A 214 6.29 -2.99 -3.82
N THR A 215 7.27 -3.09 -2.93
CA THR A 215 8.70 -3.07 -3.31
C THR A 215 9.33 -4.46 -3.41
N VAL A 216 8.70 -5.51 -2.87
CA VAL A 216 9.27 -6.87 -2.82
C VAL A 216 8.90 -7.67 -4.06
N ARG A 217 9.87 -7.96 -4.93
CA ARG A 217 9.66 -8.78 -6.14
C ARG A 217 9.70 -10.28 -5.86
N ALA A 218 10.67 -10.73 -5.07
CA ALA A 218 10.86 -12.13 -4.68
C ALA A 218 10.94 -12.20 -3.15
N PRO A 219 9.82 -12.48 -2.45
CA PRO A 219 9.80 -12.45 -1.00
C PRO A 219 10.60 -13.59 -0.40
N THR A 220 11.44 -13.26 0.58
CA THR A 220 12.06 -14.24 1.48
C THR A 220 11.13 -14.57 2.64
N ALA A 221 11.42 -15.64 3.40
CA ALA A 221 10.68 -15.94 4.63
C ALA A 221 10.74 -14.78 5.65
N ALA A 222 11.86 -14.06 5.71
CA ALA A 222 12.01 -12.88 6.56
C ALA A 222 11.10 -11.73 6.09
N ASP A 223 10.96 -11.53 4.78
CA ASP A 223 10.04 -10.53 4.25
C ASP A 223 8.59 -10.85 4.61
N ILE A 224 8.18 -12.12 4.52
CA ILE A 224 6.84 -12.55 4.90
C ILE A 224 6.58 -12.32 6.39
N ALA A 225 7.54 -12.66 7.25
CA ALA A 225 7.43 -12.41 8.69
C ALA A 225 7.32 -10.90 9.00
N ASP A 226 8.04 -10.05 8.26
CA ASP A 226 7.94 -8.60 8.39
C ASP A 226 6.58 -8.06 7.90
N ILE A 227 6.06 -8.58 6.79
CA ILE A 227 4.75 -8.22 6.25
C ILE A 227 3.65 -8.61 7.26
N GLU A 228 3.70 -9.82 7.78
CA GLU A 228 2.76 -10.30 8.80
C GLU A 228 2.85 -9.50 10.10
N ARG A 229 4.04 -9.03 10.48
CA ARG A 229 4.23 -8.19 11.66
C ARG A 229 3.56 -6.83 11.50
N PHE A 230 3.59 -6.26 10.29
CA PHE A 230 2.99 -4.96 10.00
C PHE A 230 1.47 -5.00 10.11
N GLY A 231 0.81 -5.96 9.43
CA GLY A 231 -0.64 -5.97 9.28
C GLY A 231 -1.21 -7.36 9.03
N ARG A 232 -2.29 -7.66 9.74
CA ARG A 232 -3.07 -8.90 9.62
C ARG A 232 -4.55 -8.60 9.51
N GLY A 233 -5.25 -9.44 8.76
CA GLY A 233 -6.69 -9.42 8.64
C GLY A 233 -7.29 -10.81 8.78
N ALA A 234 -8.51 -10.85 9.31
CA ALA A 234 -9.32 -12.06 9.36
C ALA A 234 -10.74 -11.72 8.89
N LEU A 235 -11.13 -12.22 7.72
CA LEU A 235 -12.48 -12.06 7.18
C LEU A 235 -13.29 -13.32 7.47
N ARG A 236 -14.37 -13.16 8.23
CA ARG A 236 -15.38 -14.19 8.46
C ARG A 236 -16.52 -13.99 7.48
N VAL A 237 -16.84 -15.02 6.72
CA VAL A 237 -18.09 -15.09 5.96
C VAL A 237 -19.17 -15.56 6.92
N GLU A 238 -20.18 -14.72 7.14
CA GLU A 238 -21.28 -14.96 8.07
C GLU A 238 -22.48 -15.59 7.35
N GLN A 239 -22.74 -15.12 6.13
CA GLN A 239 -23.86 -15.54 5.29
C GLN A 239 -23.43 -15.53 3.83
N VAL A 240 -23.89 -16.52 3.07
CA VAL A 240 -23.64 -16.62 1.64
C VAL A 240 -24.91 -17.12 0.95
N GLU A 241 -25.25 -16.47 -0.16
CA GLU A 241 -26.29 -16.92 -1.07
C GLU A 241 -25.65 -17.21 -2.42
N LEU A 242 -25.80 -18.42 -2.92
CA LEU A 242 -25.22 -18.87 -4.18
C LEU A 242 -26.25 -18.76 -5.32
N THR A 243 -25.77 -18.55 -6.54
CA THR A 243 -26.58 -18.76 -7.74
C THR A 243 -26.75 -20.27 -7.99
N GLU A 244 -27.62 -20.60 -8.94
CA GLU A 244 -27.57 -21.93 -9.55
C GLU A 244 -26.16 -22.15 -10.16
N PRO A 245 -25.63 -23.39 -10.12
CA PRO A 245 -24.38 -23.72 -10.77
C PRO A 245 -24.46 -23.50 -12.29
N ASP A 246 -23.35 -23.08 -12.89
CA ASP A 246 -23.22 -23.01 -14.34
C ASP A 246 -23.04 -24.40 -14.98
N ALA A 247 -22.77 -24.44 -16.30
CA ALA A 247 -22.53 -25.69 -17.03
C ALA A 247 -21.31 -26.47 -16.52
N ALA A 248 -20.36 -25.82 -15.85
CA ALA A 248 -19.20 -26.44 -15.23
C ALA A 248 -19.46 -26.88 -13.78
N GLY A 249 -20.67 -26.66 -13.26
CA GLY A 249 -21.08 -26.97 -11.89
C GLY A 249 -20.57 -25.96 -10.87
N CYS A 250 -20.16 -24.77 -11.31
CA CYS A 250 -19.59 -23.73 -10.46
C CYS A 250 -20.63 -22.64 -10.20
N PRO A 251 -21.11 -22.46 -8.96
CA PRO A 251 -21.99 -21.33 -8.65
C PRO A 251 -21.17 -20.05 -8.46
N SER A 252 -21.78 -18.91 -8.80
CA SER A 252 -21.31 -17.60 -8.35
C SER A 252 -21.98 -17.22 -7.03
N ILE A 253 -21.40 -16.25 -6.31
CA ILE A 253 -22.02 -15.72 -5.10
C ILE A 253 -23.00 -14.60 -5.48
N ARG A 254 -24.29 -14.78 -5.16
CA ARG A 254 -25.33 -13.77 -5.35
C ARG A 254 -25.28 -12.69 -4.27
N ALA A 255 -25.10 -13.10 -3.01
CA ALA A 255 -25.00 -12.19 -1.87
C ALA A 255 -24.02 -12.72 -0.81
N LEU A 256 -23.33 -11.79 -0.14
CA LEU A 256 -22.31 -12.08 0.88
C LEU A 256 -22.50 -11.18 2.09
N GLY A 257 -22.72 -11.78 3.27
CA GLY A 257 -22.60 -11.12 4.57
C GLY A 257 -21.27 -11.46 5.23
N PHE A 258 -20.56 -10.46 5.74
CA PHE A 258 -19.22 -10.67 6.29
C PHE A 258 -18.90 -9.78 7.49
N THR A 259 -17.94 -10.23 8.29
CA THR A 259 -17.24 -9.44 9.31
C THR A 259 -15.73 -9.53 9.04
N VAL A 260 -15.01 -8.41 9.04
CA VAL A 260 -13.54 -8.41 8.95
C VAL A 260 -12.93 -7.72 10.16
N HIS A 261 -11.87 -8.33 10.70
CA HIS A 261 -11.04 -7.76 11.76
C HIS A 261 -9.67 -7.43 11.20
N LEU A 262 -9.24 -6.19 11.32
CA LEU A 262 -7.96 -5.67 10.83
C LEU A 262 -7.12 -5.19 12.02
N VAL A 263 -5.88 -5.65 12.11
CA VAL A 263 -4.94 -5.24 13.17
C VAL A 263 -3.57 -4.97 12.54
N GLY A 264 -2.91 -3.89 12.94
CA GLY A 264 -1.59 -3.55 12.41
C GLY A 264 -1.10 -2.15 12.76
N GLY A 265 -0.16 -1.65 11.95
CA GLY A 265 0.47 -0.34 12.12
C GLY A 265 1.57 -0.33 13.20
N ARG A 266 2.35 -1.41 13.29
CA ARG A 266 3.46 -1.58 14.24
C ARG A 266 4.80 -1.73 13.51
#